data_AF-A0A5M8SUW7-F1
#
_entry.id   AF-A0A5M8SUW7-F1
#
_cell.length_a   1.000
_cell.length_b   1.000
_cell.length_c   1.000
_cell.angle_alpha   90.00
_cell.angle_beta   90.00
_cell.angle_gamma   90.00
#
_symmetry.space_group_name_H-M   'P 1'
#
loop_
_entity.id
_entity.type
_entity.pdbx_description
1 polymer ?
#
loop_
_entity_poly.entity_id
_entity_poly.type
_entity_poly.pdbx_seq_one_letter_code
_entity_poly.pdbx_strand_id
1 'polypeptide(L)'
;MKPRSLALLAAALLCCSLAHAKPKKVQVPEIFQTAHTFYVECTDGDLSRPGLSPADREAILQVQEAFRQWGRYALAPSRDKADLVIVVRKGHAVGDQDHLGLGPHPVMPQPGAMQPGQERSLQAHPTDQNASVGTGGDDIAMQDVLRVYTLNEKGKLKGPVWSRELDGGLNGPIVRLVLDLKAAVEITYPNTSPAAPTSPQ
;
A
#
# COMPACT_ATOMS: atom_id res chain seq x y z
N MET A 1 -67.80 -33.55 0.03
CA MET A 1 -66.83 -33.51 1.15
C MET A 1 -65.44 -33.25 0.56
N LYS A 2 -64.73 -32.21 1.03
CA LYS A 2 -63.32 -31.89 0.67
C LYS A 2 -62.39 -32.60 1.67
N PRO A 3 -61.17 -32.97 1.26
CA PRO A 3 -59.99 -32.24 1.74
C PRO A 3 -59.03 -31.92 0.58
N ARG A 4 -58.68 -30.66 0.29
CA ARG A 4 -57.80 -29.70 1.01
C ARG A 4 -56.30 -29.96 0.76
N SER A 5 -55.81 -29.25 -0.26
CA SER A 5 -54.52 -28.56 -0.38
C SER A 5 -53.34 -29.08 0.46
N LEU A 6 -52.48 -29.87 -0.18
CA LEU A 6 -51.11 -30.12 0.22
C LEU A 6 -50.12 -29.49 -0.79
N ALA A 7 -50.37 -28.23 -1.16
CA ALA A 7 -49.58 -27.51 -2.18
C ALA A 7 -48.88 -26.29 -1.56
N LEU A 8 -48.31 -26.45 -0.37
CA LEU A 8 -47.86 -25.32 0.45
C LEU A 8 -46.60 -25.62 1.26
N LEU A 9 -45.57 -26.28 0.70
CA LEU A 9 -44.26 -26.32 1.36
C LEU A 9 -43.07 -26.80 0.48
N ALA A 10 -42.87 -26.26 -0.73
CA ALA A 10 -41.64 -26.57 -1.49
C ALA A 10 -41.19 -25.46 -2.45
N ALA A 11 -41.65 -24.22 -2.25
CA ALA A 11 -41.29 -23.06 -3.09
C ALA A 11 -40.33 -22.08 -2.37
N ALA A 12 -39.71 -22.49 -1.26
CA ALA A 12 -39.00 -21.59 -0.35
C ALA A 12 -37.46 -21.73 -0.34
N LEU A 13 -36.87 -22.52 -1.25
CA LEU A 13 -35.41 -22.62 -1.33
C LEU A 13 -34.86 -22.17 -2.67
N LEU A 14 -33.93 -21.21 -2.56
CA LEU A 14 -32.86 -20.90 -3.50
C LEU A 14 -33.11 -19.83 -4.56
N CYS A 15 -33.76 -18.73 -4.19
CA CYS A 15 -33.38 -17.43 -4.73
C CYS A 15 -32.08 -16.93 -4.05
N CYS A 16 -30.94 -17.58 -4.33
CA CYS A 16 -29.64 -16.95 -4.12
C CYS A 16 -29.46 -15.89 -5.21
N SER A 17 -30.09 -14.73 -5.01
CA SER A 17 -29.76 -13.52 -5.74
C SER A 17 -28.32 -13.16 -5.41
N LEU A 18 -27.39 -13.65 -6.23
CA LEU A 18 -26.07 -13.06 -6.41
C LEU A 18 -26.34 -11.61 -6.84
N ALA A 19 -26.34 -10.70 -5.87
CA ALA A 19 -26.27 -9.28 -6.11
C ALA A 19 -24.93 -9.01 -6.79
N HIS A 20 -24.89 -9.18 -8.11
CA HIS A 20 -23.77 -8.77 -8.94
C HIS A 20 -23.80 -7.24 -8.97
N ALA A 21 -23.29 -6.62 -7.91
CA ALA A 21 -23.04 -5.19 -7.89
C ALA A 21 -22.14 -4.90 -9.10
N LYS A 22 -22.70 -4.18 -10.08
CA LYS A 22 -21.95 -3.76 -11.28
C LYS A 22 -20.65 -3.12 -10.78
N PRO A 23 -19.46 -3.61 -11.18
CA PRO A 23 -18.22 -3.02 -10.72
C PRO A 23 -18.28 -1.54 -11.09
N LYS A 24 -18.24 -0.69 -10.07
CA LYS A 24 -18.23 0.76 -10.27
C LYS A 24 -17.00 1.04 -11.10
N LYS A 25 -17.19 1.43 -12.37
CA LYS A 25 -16.07 1.72 -13.28
C LYS A 25 -15.16 2.69 -12.54
N VAL A 26 -13.95 2.25 -12.21
CA VAL A 26 -12.93 3.11 -11.62
C VAL A 26 -12.46 4.01 -12.74
N GLN A 27 -13.25 5.05 -13.02
CA GLN A 27 -12.90 6.08 -13.99
C GLN A 27 -11.92 7.02 -13.32
N VAL A 28 -10.74 7.14 -13.90
CA VAL A 28 -9.75 8.13 -13.48
C VAL A 28 -9.94 9.43 -14.29
N PRO A 29 -9.59 10.60 -13.75
CA PRO A 29 -9.76 11.88 -14.46
C PRO A 29 -8.95 11.99 -15.76
N GLU A 30 -9.38 12.87 -16.66
CA GLU A 30 -8.78 13.10 -17.99
C GLU A 30 -7.30 13.48 -17.97
N ILE A 31 -6.80 14.02 -16.86
CA ILE A 31 -5.37 14.33 -16.73
C ILE A 31 -4.47 13.10 -16.96
N PHE A 32 -4.94 11.88 -16.66
CA PHE A 32 -4.18 10.66 -16.94
C PHE A 32 -4.07 10.33 -18.44
N GLN A 33 -4.95 10.90 -19.26
CA GLN A 33 -4.89 10.82 -20.72
C GLN A 33 -3.91 11.84 -21.31
N THR A 34 -3.91 13.07 -20.78
CA THR A 34 -3.15 14.20 -21.35
C THR A 34 -1.79 14.44 -20.70
N ALA A 35 -1.51 13.85 -19.53
CA ALA A 35 -0.21 13.96 -18.86
C ALA A 35 0.88 13.21 -19.63
N HIS A 36 2.07 13.80 -19.65
CA HIS A 36 3.28 13.26 -20.27
C HIS A 36 4.37 13.01 -19.23
N THR A 37 4.43 13.82 -18.18
CA THR A 37 5.49 13.73 -17.17
C THR A 37 4.97 13.44 -15.78
N PHE A 38 5.78 12.74 -14.99
CA PHE A 38 5.49 12.48 -13.58
C PHE A 38 6.70 12.82 -12.70
N TYR A 39 6.46 13.17 -11.44
CA TYR A 39 7.48 13.31 -10.41
C TYR A 39 7.09 12.53 -9.17
N VAL A 40 8.05 11.99 -8.42
CA VAL A 40 7.77 11.19 -7.21
C VAL A 40 8.44 11.83 -6.00
N GLU A 41 7.65 12.09 -4.97
CA GLU A 41 8.10 12.55 -3.66
C GLU A 41 7.39 11.74 -2.57
N CYS A 42 7.87 11.80 -1.34
CA CYS A 42 7.10 11.35 -0.19
C CYS A 42 6.48 12.53 0.56
N THR A 43 5.70 12.25 1.60
CA THR A 43 5.07 13.30 2.42
C THR A 43 6.10 14.22 3.09
N ASP A 44 7.27 13.69 3.44
CA ASP A 44 8.36 14.43 4.10
C ASP A 44 9.35 15.08 3.12
N GLY A 45 9.19 14.87 1.81
CA GLY A 45 10.00 15.49 0.75
C GLY A 45 10.48 14.51 -0.31
N ASP A 46 11.39 14.96 -1.17
CA ASP A 46 11.99 14.15 -2.23
C ASP A 46 13.36 13.55 -1.84
N LEU A 47 14.01 12.87 -2.77
CA LEU A 47 15.30 12.18 -2.54
C LEU A 47 16.43 13.11 -2.07
N SER A 48 16.36 14.40 -2.35
CA SER A 48 17.35 15.41 -1.94
C SER A 48 17.17 15.86 -0.49
N ARG A 49 16.04 15.55 0.14
CA ARG A 49 15.74 15.89 1.54
C ARG A 49 16.74 15.21 2.48
N PRO A 50 17.54 15.98 3.25
CA PRO A 50 18.37 15.42 4.31
C PRO A 50 17.49 14.79 5.41
N GLY A 51 17.88 13.63 5.91
CA GLY A 51 17.13 12.92 6.95
C GLY A 51 15.86 12.22 6.48
N LEU A 52 15.63 12.11 5.16
CA LEU A 52 14.57 11.26 4.64
C LEU A 52 14.78 9.81 5.06
N SER A 53 13.71 9.15 5.52
CA SER A 53 13.78 7.77 5.99
C SER A 53 14.29 6.83 4.88
N PRO A 54 15.08 5.79 5.22
CA PRO A 54 15.51 4.80 4.24
C PRO A 54 14.32 4.14 3.52
N ALA A 55 13.24 3.88 4.25
CA ALA A 55 12.05 3.20 3.74
C ALA A 55 11.26 4.07 2.73
N ASP A 56 11.12 5.39 2.97
CA ASP A 56 10.52 6.31 2.00
C ASP A 56 11.44 6.52 0.80
N ARG A 57 12.77 6.58 1.01
CA ARG A 57 13.74 6.68 -0.08
C ARG A 57 13.62 5.48 -1.02
N GLU A 58 13.53 4.27 -0.46
CA GLU A 58 13.31 3.05 -1.23
C GLU A 58 11.96 3.09 -1.95
N ALA A 59 10.88 3.45 -1.26
CA ALA A 59 9.55 3.56 -1.87
C ALA A 59 9.52 4.52 -3.07
N ILE A 60 10.17 5.68 -2.96
CA ILE A 60 10.30 6.64 -4.07
C ILE A 60 11.00 5.98 -5.27
N LEU A 61 12.12 5.29 -5.03
CA LEU A 61 12.90 4.63 -6.10
C LEU A 61 12.10 3.49 -6.77
N GLN A 62 11.42 2.67 -5.97
CA GLN A 62 10.58 1.57 -6.47
C GLN A 62 9.41 2.09 -7.32
N VAL A 63 8.78 3.20 -6.90
CA VAL A 63 7.70 3.82 -7.68
C VAL A 63 8.23 4.45 -8.97
N GLN A 64 9.36 5.17 -8.92
CA GLN A 64 9.99 5.70 -10.14
C GLN A 64 10.32 4.60 -11.15
N GLU A 65 10.87 3.50 -10.66
CA GLU A 65 11.17 2.31 -11.45
C GLU A 65 9.90 1.71 -12.09
N ALA A 66 8.86 1.49 -11.30
CA ALA A 66 7.61 0.91 -11.76
C ALA A 66 6.92 1.78 -12.83
N PHE A 67 6.91 3.11 -12.67
CA PHE A 67 6.41 4.03 -13.68
C PHE A 67 7.27 4.05 -14.94
N ARG A 68 8.60 3.97 -14.79
CA ARG A 68 9.53 3.90 -15.94
C ARG A 68 9.30 2.62 -16.76
N GLN A 69 9.11 1.48 -16.09
CA GLN A 69 8.78 0.21 -16.74
C GLN A 69 7.40 0.22 -17.40
N TRP A 70 6.43 0.96 -16.84
CA TRP A 70 5.15 1.16 -17.49
C TRP A 70 5.28 1.96 -18.79
N GLY A 71 6.19 2.93 -18.86
CA GLY A 71 6.56 3.60 -20.11
C GLY A 71 5.50 4.54 -20.69
N ARG A 72 4.44 4.83 -19.93
CA ARG A 72 3.38 5.78 -20.32
C ARG A 72 3.74 7.24 -20.08
N TYR A 73 4.53 7.51 -19.04
CA TYR A 73 4.91 8.85 -18.60
C TYR A 73 6.43 8.93 -18.44
N ALA A 74 7.02 10.09 -18.73
CA ALA A 74 8.43 10.36 -18.53
C ALA A 74 8.70 10.97 -17.13
N LEU A 75 9.83 10.62 -16.52
CA LEU A 75 10.22 11.22 -15.24
C LEU A 75 10.59 12.70 -15.46
N ALA A 76 9.95 13.60 -14.71
CA ALA A 76 10.25 15.02 -14.70
C ALA A 76 11.53 15.30 -13.88
N PRO A 77 12.35 16.30 -14.27
CA PRO A 77 13.57 16.66 -13.54
C PRO A 77 13.28 17.30 -12.17
N SER A 78 12.13 17.93 -12.03
CA SER A 78 11.67 18.60 -10.80
C SER A 78 10.15 18.57 -10.74
N ARG A 79 9.63 18.75 -9.53
CA ARG A 79 8.19 18.76 -9.28
C ARG A 79 7.44 19.77 -10.15
N ASP A 80 7.97 20.99 -10.35
CA ASP A 80 7.30 22.03 -11.15
C ASP A 80 7.21 21.73 -12.65
N LYS A 81 7.97 20.74 -13.14
CA LYS A 81 7.95 20.27 -14.54
C LYS A 81 7.09 19.02 -14.73
N ALA A 82 6.37 18.60 -13.70
CA ALA A 82 5.55 17.40 -13.72
C ALA A 82 4.06 17.73 -13.95
N ASP A 83 3.43 16.98 -14.86
CA ASP A 83 1.96 16.99 -14.98
C ASP A 83 1.31 16.27 -13.81
N LEU A 84 1.93 15.16 -13.38
CA LEU A 84 1.49 14.33 -12.26
C LEU A 84 2.54 14.32 -11.15
N VAL A 85 2.13 14.63 -9.92
CA VAL A 85 2.98 14.47 -8.73
C VAL A 85 2.50 13.27 -7.93
N ILE A 86 3.34 12.25 -7.85
CA ILE A 86 3.10 11.01 -7.11
C ILE A 86 3.67 11.19 -5.71
N VAL A 87 2.80 11.26 -4.72
CA VAL A 87 3.20 11.34 -3.32
C VAL A 87 3.04 9.97 -2.69
N VAL A 88 4.13 9.44 -2.17
CA VAL A 88 4.19 8.14 -1.49
C VAL A 88 4.33 8.31 0.02
N ARG A 89 3.92 7.29 0.76
CA ARG A 89 4.27 7.16 2.17
C ARG A 89 4.43 5.70 2.49
N LYS A 90 5.59 5.33 3.03
CA LYS A 90 5.78 3.97 3.51
C LYS A 90 5.01 3.75 4.81
N GLY A 91 4.28 2.65 4.84
CA GLY A 91 3.66 2.11 6.02
C GLY A 91 4.70 1.43 6.91
N HIS A 92 4.68 1.73 8.19
CA HIS A 92 5.47 0.99 9.18
C HIS A 92 4.55 -0.02 9.84
N ALA A 93 4.80 -1.30 9.58
CA ALA A 93 4.20 -2.36 10.38
C ALA A 93 4.88 -2.36 11.76
N VAL A 94 4.08 -2.51 12.81
CA VAL A 94 4.58 -2.72 14.17
C VAL A 94 5.19 -4.13 14.19
N GLY A 95 6.50 -4.21 13.96
CA GLY A 95 7.21 -5.47 13.74
C GLY A 95 8.29 -5.39 12.65
N ASP A 96 8.20 -4.41 11.75
CA ASP A 96 9.29 -4.04 10.83
C ASP A 96 10.28 -3.12 11.57
N GLN A 97 10.68 -3.56 12.76
CA GLN A 97 11.88 -3.04 13.38
C GLN A 97 13.01 -3.68 12.57
N ASP A 98 13.42 -2.94 11.54
CA ASP A 98 14.65 -3.09 10.77
C ASP A 98 15.58 -4.16 11.39
N HIS A 99 15.63 -5.32 10.75
CA HIS A 99 16.63 -6.37 10.99
C HIS A 99 18.05 -5.90 10.60
N LEU A 100 18.39 -4.63 10.86
CA LEU A 100 19.69 -3.99 10.65
C LEU A 100 20.26 -3.39 11.94
N GLY A 101 19.77 -3.81 13.11
CA GLY A 101 20.34 -3.45 14.40
C GLY A 101 20.23 -4.56 15.43
N LEU A 102 21.23 -5.44 15.47
CA LEU A 102 21.55 -6.37 16.57
C LEU A 102 20.53 -7.51 16.76
N GLY A 103 20.86 -8.69 16.24
CA GLY A 103 20.30 -9.93 16.76
C GLY A 103 20.52 -10.02 18.28
N PRO A 104 19.75 -10.87 19.00
CA PRO A 104 20.00 -11.07 20.43
C PRO A 104 21.44 -11.54 20.58
N HIS A 105 22.31 -10.70 21.16
CA HIS A 105 23.61 -11.18 21.58
C HIS A 105 23.36 -12.36 22.51
N PRO A 106 23.79 -13.60 22.19
CA PRO A 106 23.98 -14.55 23.26
C PRO A 106 25.10 -13.96 24.11
N VAL A 107 24.78 -13.50 25.32
CA VAL A 107 25.80 -13.39 26.37
C VAL A 107 26.38 -14.79 26.50
N MET A 108 27.54 -15.01 25.87
CA MET A 108 28.40 -16.12 26.24
C MET A 108 28.80 -15.88 27.69
N PRO A 109 28.60 -16.85 28.60
CA PRO A 109 29.13 -16.75 29.95
C PRO A 109 30.65 -16.76 29.85
N GLN A 110 31.27 -15.64 30.19
CA GLN A 110 32.71 -15.54 30.35
C GLN A 110 33.11 -16.46 31.53
N PRO A 111 34.02 -17.44 31.36
CA PRO A 111 34.41 -18.30 32.46
C PRO A 111 35.41 -17.58 33.36
N GLY A 112 35.08 -17.45 34.64
CA GLY A 112 36.05 -17.34 35.72
C GLY A 112 36.10 -16.00 36.47
N ALA A 113 35.33 -15.90 37.56
CA ALA A 113 35.85 -15.68 38.91
C ALA A 113 34.65 -15.64 39.88
N MET A 114 34.58 -16.63 40.77
CA MET A 114 33.55 -16.75 41.80
C MET A 114 33.60 -15.56 42.77
N GLN A 115 32.48 -14.87 42.98
CA GLN A 115 32.23 -14.12 44.21
C GLN A 115 31.25 -14.93 45.07
N PRO A 116 31.61 -15.25 46.33
CA PRO A 116 30.80 -16.08 47.20
C PRO A 116 29.72 -15.25 47.88
N GLY A 117 28.49 -15.79 47.90
CA GLY A 117 27.44 -15.35 48.80
C GLY A 117 26.22 -14.72 48.13
N GLN A 118 25.39 -15.54 47.50
CA GLN A 118 23.93 -15.43 47.67
C GLN A 118 23.26 -16.70 47.13
N GLU A 119 22.86 -17.54 48.08
CA GLU A 119 22.17 -18.80 47.83
C GLU A 119 20.83 -18.54 47.16
N ARG A 120 20.68 -19.16 45.98
CA ARG A 120 19.45 -19.26 45.21
C ARG A 120 18.59 -20.36 45.86
N SER A 121 17.67 -20.00 46.74
CA SER A 121 16.55 -20.89 47.09
C SER A 121 15.46 -20.75 46.04
N LEU A 122 15.34 -21.78 45.22
CA LEU A 122 14.25 -22.04 44.29
C LEU A 122 12.92 -22.15 45.06
N GLN A 123 11.87 -21.44 44.61
CA GLN A 123 10.51 -21.87 44.91
C GLN A 123 9.57 -21.60 43.73
N ALA A 124 8.88 -22.66 43.34
CA ALA A 124 7.97 -22.72 42.21
C ALA A 124 6.56 -22.24 42.56
N HIS A 125 5.77 -22.07 41.49
CA HIS A 125 4.30 -22.23 41.38
C HIS A 125 3.40 -20.97 41.49
N PRO A 126 2.18 -21.04 40.89
CA PRO A 126 1.70 -20.12 39.86
C PRO A 126 0.52 -19.28 40.36
N THR A 127 0.20 -18.15 39.74
CA THR A 127 -1.18 -17.63 39.79
C THR A 127 -1.43 -16.58 38.70
N ASP A 128 -2.56 -16.78 38.03
CA ASP A 128 -3.53 -15.82 37.51
C ASP A 128 -3.10 -14.49 36.87
N GLN A 129 -3.60 -14.34 35.64
CA GLN A 129 -4.52 -13.26 35.26
C GLN A 129 -4.23 -11.91 35.92
N ASN A 130 -3.29 -11.18 35.31
CA ASN A 130 -3.51 -9.76 35.18
C ASN A 130 -3.76 -9.47 33.70
N ALA A 131 -5.05 -9.47 33.36
CA ALA A 131 -5.53 -8.78 32.19
C ALA A 131 -4.99 -7.34 32.27
N SER A 132 -3.94 -7.05 31.52
CA SER A 132 -3.69 -5.67 31.10
C SER A 132 -4.86 -5.30 30.20
N VAL A 133 -5.91 -4.79 30.84
CA VAL A 133 -6.82 -3.82 30.26
C VAL A 133 -5.94 -2.64 29.84
N GLY A 134 -5.32 -2.79 28.67
CA GLY A 134 -4.82 -1.72 27.85
C GLY A 134 -6.01 -1.18 27.09
N THR A 135 -6.59 -0.13 27.65
CA THR A 135 -7.43 0.85 26.96
C THR A 135 -7.01 0.97 25.50
N GLY A 136 -7.98 0.85 24.59
CA GLY A 136 -7.79 0.88 23.15
C GLY A 136 -6.74 1.88 22.69
N GLY A 137 -5.61 1.33 22.26
CA GLY A 137 -4.75 1.92 21.27
C GLY A 137 -4.84 0.99 20.09
N ASP A 138 -5.66 1.34 19.12
CA ASP A 138 -5.47 0.91 17.75
C ASP A 138 -4.00 1.14 17.37
N ASP A 139 -3.18 0.09 17.52
CA ASP A 139 -1.87 -0.03 16.86
C ASP A 139 -2.17 -0.12 15.35
N ILE A 140 -2.52 1.02 14.74
CA ILE A 140 -2.77 1.09 13.31
C ILE A 140 -1.39 1.00 12.66
N ALA A 141 -0.98 -0.22 12.30
CA ALA A 141 0.03 -0.43 11.28
C ALA A 141 -0.31 0.51 10.12
N MET A 142 0.55 1.51 9.90
CA MET A 142 0.28 2.49 8.86
C MET A 142 0.38 1.74 7.54
N GLN A 143 -0.66 1.78 6.71
CA GLN A 143 -0.61 1.18 5.38
C GLN A 143 0.29 2.01 4.47
N ASP A 144 0.88 1.36 3.46
CA ASP A 144 1.54 2.10 2.39
C ASP A 144 0.50 2.92 1.61
N VAL A 145 0.89 4.13 1.20
CA VAL A 145 -0.02 5.07 0.52
C VAL A 145 0.60 5.53 -0.79
N LEU A 146 -0.19 5.54 -1.86
CA LEU A 146 0.14 6.20 -3.12
C LEU A 146 -0.97 7.18 -3.49
N ARG A 147 -0.60 8.45 -3.66
CA ARG A 147 -1.50 9.51 -4.08
C ARG A 147 -0.96 10.20 -5.33
N VAL A 148 -1.85 10.54 -6.25
CA VAL A 148 -1.51 11.28 -7.46
C VAL A 148 -2.16 12.65 -7.38
N TYR A 149 -1.38 13.69 -7.61
CA TYR A 149 -1.82 15.07 -7.63
C TYR A 149 -1.48 15.72 -8.97
N THR A 150 -2.12 16.86 -9.20
CA THR A 150 -1.74 17.83 -10.24
C THR A 150 -1.18 19.07 -9.58
N LEU A 151 -0.59 19.99 -10.33
CA LEU A 151 -0.20 21.30 -9.83
C LEU A 151 -1.23 22.36 -10.22
N ASN A 152 -1.45 23.34 -9.34
CA ASN A 152 -2.14 24.58 -9.71
C ASN A 152 -1.15 25.59 -10.30
N GLU A 153 -1.66 26.72 -10.78
CA GLU A 153 -0.86 27.81 -11.39
C GLU A 153 0.22 28.38 -10.45
N LYS A 154 0.10 28.15 -9.14
CA LYS A 154 1.05 28.58 -8.10
C LYS A 154 2.03 27.46 -7.69
N GLY A 155 2.06 26.33 -8.38
CA GLY A 155 2.92 25.18 -8.08
C GLY A 155 2.52 24.39 -6.82
N LYS A 156 1.32 24.62 -6.27
CA LYS A 156 0.79 23.84 -5.14
C LYS A 156 0.06 22.60 -5.63
N LEU A 157 0.12 21.52 -4.85
CA LEU A 157 -0.63 20.30 -5.13
C LEU A 157 -2.13 20.60 -5.18
N LYS A 158 -2.79 20.13 -6.24
CA LYS A 158 -4.23 20.12 -6.46
C LYS A 158 -4.65 18.66 -6.65
N GLY A 159 -5.49 18.17 -5.75
CA GLY A 159 -5.88 16.75 -5.73
C GLY A 159 -5.96 16.23 -4.29
N PRO A 160 -5.96 14.90 -4.10
CA PRO A 160 -5.52 13.88 -5.05
C PRO A 160 -6.53 13.59 -6.17
N VAL A 161 -6.04 13.39 -7.40
CA VAL A 161 -6.83 12.90 -8.54
C VAL A 161 -6.94 11.37 -8.57
N TRP A 162 -6.07 10.69 -7.81
CA TRP A 162 -6.14 9.27 -7.52
C TRP A 162 -5.46 9.00 -6.17
N SER A 163 -5.98 8.05 -5.39
CA SER A 163 -5.40 7.64 -4.12
C SER A 163 -5.73 6.19 -3.84
N ARG A 164 -4.78 5.46 -3.25
CA ARG A 164 -5.02 4.14 -2.67
C ARG A 164 -4.05 3.87 -1.53
N GLU A 165 -4.50 3.03 -0.62
CA GLU A 165 -3.74 2.55 0.53
C GLU A 165 -3.76 1.03 0.48
N LEU A 166 -2.61 0.40 0.76
CA LEU A 166 -2.48 -1.04 0.73
C LEU A 166 -1.29 -1.44 1.60
N ASP A 167 -1.48 -2.42 2.48
CA ASP A 167 -0.37 -3.02 3.23
C ASP A 167 0.67 -3.62 2.28
N GLY A 168 1.94 -3.22 2.46
CA GLY A 168 3.04 -3.60 1.57
C GLY A 168 2.86 -3.18 0.10
N GLY A 169 1.95 -2.24 -0.19
CA GLY A 169 1.61 -1.82 -1.54
C GLY A 169 2.73 -1.09 -2.30
N LEU A 170 3.74 -0.60 -1.58
CA LEU A 170 4.95 0.04 -2.11
C LEU A 170 6.19 -0.88 -2.07
N ASN A 171 6.05 -2.14 -1.65
CA ASN A 171 7.16 -3.09 -1.63
C ASN A 171 7.62 -3.44 -3.04
N GLY A 172 8.94 -3.44 -3.25
CA GLY A 172 9.55 -4.05 -4.43
C GLY A 172 9.47 -5.60 -4.37
N PRO A 173 9.74 -6.29 -5.49
CA PRO A 173 10.01 -5.76 -6.83
C PRO A 173 8.74 -5.35 -7.59
N ILE A 174 7.55 -5.69 -7.07
CA ILE A 174 6.26 -5.41 -7.72
C ILE A 174 5.47 -4.42 -6.87
N VAL A 175 5.48 -3.16 -7.28
CA VAL A 175 4.74 -2.09 -6.61
C VAL A 175 3.24 -2.21 -6.93
N ARG A 176 2.48 -2.90 -6.06
CA ARG A 176 1.06 -3.22 -6.28
C ARG A 176 0.20 -1.97 -6.44
N LEU A 177 0.49 -0.90 -5.71
CA LEU A 177 -0.24 0.36 -5.85
C LEU A 177 -0.06 1.02 -7.23
N VAL A 178 1.11 0.86 -7.85
CA VAL A 178 1.35 1.33 -9.22
C VAL A 178 0.63 0.44 -10.23
N LEU A 179 0.58 -0.88 -10.02
CA LEU A 179 -0.19 -1.79 -10.88
C LEU A 179 -1.69 -1.47 -10.85
N ASP A 180 -2.23 -1.17 -9.68
CA ASP A 180 -3.62 -0.79 -9.50
C ASP A 180 -3.96 0.52 -10.22
N LEU A 181 -3.08 1.52 -10.12
CA LEU A 181 -3.21 2.75 -10.87
C LEU A 181 -3.12 2.48 -12.38
N LYS A 182 -2.15 1.66 -12.81
CA LYS A 182 -2.00 1.26 -14.20
C LYS A 182 -3.27 0.63 -14.76
N ALA A 183 -3.82 -0.35 -14.06
CA ALA A 183 -5.07 -0.99 -14.47
C ALA A 183 -6.20 0.04 -14.59
N ALA A 184 -6.35 0.95 -13.62
CA ALA A 184 -7.39 1.98 -13.64
C ALA A 184 -7.24 2.95 -14.83
N VAL A 185 -6.01 3.36 -15.13
CA VAL A 185 -5.69 4.24 -16.28
C VAL A 185 -5.94 3.50 -17.59
N GLU A 186 -5.46 2.27 -17.74
CA GLU A 186 -5.58 1.52 -19.01
C GLU A 186 -7.00 1.07 -19.30
N ILE A 187 -7.81 0.81 -18.27
CA ILE A 187 -9.26 0.55 -18.44
C ILE A 187 -9.98 1.82 -18.94
N THR A 188 -9.58 2.99 -18.47
CA THR A 188 -10.25 4.27 -18.80
C THR A 188 -9.75 4.86 -20.11
N TYR A 189 -8.43 4.81 -20.31
CA TYR A 189 -7.68 5.39 -21.42
C TYR A 189 -6.76 4.31 -22.01
N PRO A 190 -7.32 3.33 -22.74
CA PRO A 190 -6.51 2.31 -23.38
C PRO A 190 -5.50 2.98 -24.32
N ASN A 191 -4.28 2.46 -24.37
CA ASN A 191 -3.33 2.85 -25.39
C ASN A 191 -3.88 2.41 -26.75
N THR A 192 -4.61 3.28 -27.44
CA THR A 192 -4.80 3.18 -28.87
C THR A 192 -3.46 3.47 -29.52
N SER A 193 -2.62 2.45 -29.61
CA SER A 193 -1.61 2.42 -30.66
C SER A 193 -2.41 2.57 -31.97
N PRO A 194 -2.12 3.55 -32.84
CA PRO A 194 -2.80 3.65 -34.11
C PRO A 194 -2.63 2.30 -34.81
N ALA A 195 -3.74 1.67 -35.18
CA ALA A 195 -3.74 0.46 -35.98
C ALA A 195 -2.78 0.70 -37.16
N ALA A 196 -1.81 -0.19 -37.34
CA ALA A 196 -0.91 -0.14 -38.48
C ALA A 196 -1.75 0.04 -39.76
N PRO A 197 -1.37 0.94 -40.68
CA PRO A 197 -2.11 1.10 -41.92
C PRO A 197 -2.14 -0.27 -42.63
N THR A 198 -3.33 -0.84 -42.75
CA THR A 198 -3.57 -1.95 -43.68
C THR A 198 -3.35 -1.40 -45.07
N SER A 199 -2.16 -1.64 -45.64
CA SER A 199 -1.89 -1.39 -47.04
C SER A 199 -2.92 -2.15 -47.89
N PRO A 200 -3.72 -1.47 -48.73
CA PRO A 200 -4.47 -2.16 -49.77
C PRO A 200 -3.48 -2.68 -50.81
N GLN A 201 -3.55 -3.98 -51.08
CA GLN A 201 -2.85 -4.66 -52.16
C GLN A 201 -3.58 -4.44 -53.49
#